data_AF-X1TFU1-F1
#
_entry.id   AF-X1TFU1-F1
#
_cell.length_a   1.000
_cell.length_b   1.000
_cell.length_c   1.000
_cell.angle_alpha   90.00
_cell.angle_beta   90.00
_cell.angle_gamma   90.00
#
_symmetry.space_group_name_H-M   'P 1'
#
loop_
_entity.id
_entity.type
_entity.pdbx_description
1 polymer ?
#
loop_
_entity_poly.entity_id
_entity_poly.type
_entity_poly.pdbx_seq_one_letter_code
_entity_poly.pdbx_strand_id
1 'polypeptide(L)'
;MQKEIFKSREELGKNAGKDAGRAINEAVSKTPAGRDLIKPYVKALRKNDLKVGIYFSQLDWSHQDYPHFTRKKNRYSNDSVQWNRFLDFNRAQLKEVVTGYKPDLIWFDGDWDYSAEQWKAKELSEQVRKWH
;
A
#
# COMPACT_ATOMS: atom_id res chain seq x y z
N MET A 1 8.89 7.98 -11.08
CA MET A 1 9.64 6.91 -10.37
C MET A 1 8.63 6.07 -9.60
N GLN A 2 8.08 5.05 -10.25
CA GLN A 2 7.15 4.11 -9.60
C GLN A 2 7.97 3.17 -8.71
N LYS A 3 7.50 2.91 -7.49
CA LYS A 3 8.15 1.98 -6.56
C LYS A 3 8.07 0.56 -7.14
N GLU A 4 9.10 0.13 -7.85
CA GLU A 4 9.41 -1.29 -7.99
C GLU A 4 10.32 -1.68 -6.83
N ILE A 5 9.72 -2.17 -5.74
CA ILE A 5 10.44 -2.99 -4.77
C ILE A 5 10.09 -4.43 -5.12
N PHE A 6 10.92 -5.01 -6.00
CA PHE A 6 11.09 -6.42 -6.37
C PHE A 6 9.90 -7.38 -6.22
N LYS A 7 9.40 -7.87 -7.38
CA LYS A 7 8.37 -8.91 -7.47
C LYS A 7 8.96 -10.21 -8.05
N SER A 8 8.65 -11.36 -7.46
CA SER A 8 8.63 -12.66 -8.13
C SER A 8 7.20 -13.22 -8.09
N ARG A 9 6.78 -13.88 -9.17
CA ARG A 9 5.40 -14.22 -9.51
C ARG A 9 5.26 -15.73 -9.56
N GLU A 10 4.41 -16.34 -8.71
CA GLU A 10 3.65 -17.56 -9.09
C GLU A 10 2.42 -17.94 -8.22
N GLU A 11 2.23 -17.49 -6.97
CA GLU A 11 1.27 -18.21 -6.07
C GLU A 11 0.02 -17.48 -5.56
N LEU A 12 -0.32 -16.28 -6.06
CA LEU A 12 -1.45 -15.49 -5.49
C LEU A 12 -2.86 -15.98 -5.85
N GLY A 13 -2.99 -17.07 -6.61
CA GLY A 13 -4.31 -17.65 -6.92
C GLY A 13 -4.93 -18.47 -5.80
N LYS A 14 -4.21 -18.81 -4.71
CA LYS A 14 -4.67 -19.86 -3.78
C LYS A 14 -4.88 -19.46 -2.31
N ASN A 15 -4.35 -18.34 -1.81
CA ASN A 15 -4.32 -18.08 -0.36
C ASN A 15 -4.67 -16.63 0.09
N ALA A 16 -5.42 -15.88 -0.71
CA ALA A 16 -5.78 -14.48 -0.40
C ALA A 16 -6.47 -14.24 0.97
N GLY A 17 -6.96 -15.30 1.64
CA GLY A 17 -7.61 -15.22 2.95
C GLY A 17 -6.72 -15.38 4.18
N LYS A 18 -5.43 -15.75 4.06
CA LYS A 18 -4.56 -16.06 5.23
C LYS A 18 -3.38 -15.11 5.46
N ASP A 19 -3.06 -14.25 4.50
CA ASP A 19 -1.84 -13.43 4.52
C ASP A 19 -2.08 -11.93 4.79
N ALA A 20 -3.28 -11.56 5.23
CA ALA A 20 -3.69 -10.17 5.44
C ALA A 20 -2.95 -9.40 6.56
N GLY A 21 -1.91 -9.98 7.17
CA GLY A 21 -1.18 -9.39 8.32
C GLY A 21 0.33 -9.26 8.16
N ARG A 22 0.87 -9.29 6.93
CA ARG A 22 2.33 -9.21 6.71
C ARG A 22 2.71 -8.39 5.49
N ALA A 23 1.96 -7.33 5.19
CA ALA A 23 2.26 -6.49 4.02
C ALA A 23 3.45 -5.55 4.22
N ILE A 24 3.80 -5.20 5.46
CA ILE A 24 4.85 -4.20 5.77
C ILE A 24 6.21 -4.52 5.17
N ASN A 25 6.57 -5.78 4.91
CA ASN A 25 7.85 -6.03 4.26
C ASN A 25 7.86 -7.30 3.43
N GLU A 26 7.31 -7.21 2.22
CA GLU A 26 7.74 -8.14 1.17
C GLU A 26 9.26 -8.13 0.99
N ALA A 27 9.95 -7.01 1.25
CA ALA A 27 11.41 -6.95 1.31
C ALA A 27 12.03 -7.94 2.32
N VAL A 28 11.37 -8.17 3.47
CA VAL A 28 11.84 -9.11 4.50
C VAL A 28 11.60 -10.56 4.06
N SER A 29 10.42 -10.87 3.52
CA SER A 29 10.00 -12.25 3.27
C SER A 29 10.27 -12.75 1.87
N LYS A 30 10.39 -11.85 0.88
CA LYS A 30 10.42 -12.18 -0.56
C LYS A 30 11.68 -11.69 -1.28
N THR A 31 12.63 -11.06 -0.57
CA THR A 31 13.88 -10.59 -1.20
C THR A 31 15.11 -11.01 -0.39
N PRO A 32 16.29 -11.14 -1.04
CA PRO A 32 17.55 -11.44 -0.34
C PRO A 32 17.94 -10.43 0.74
N ALA A 33 17.36 -9.22 0.74
CA ALA A 33 17.64 -8.23 1.78
C ALA A 33 17.23 -8.74 3.17
N GLY A 34 16.16 -9.54 3.26
CA GLY A 34 15.76 -10.23 4.48
C GLY A 34 15.44 -9.33 5.67
N ARG A 35 15.25 -8.02 5.45
CA ARG A 35 15.13 -7.02 6.52
C ARG A 35 14.23 -5.84 6.14
N ASP A 36 13.71 -5.18 7.17
CA ASP A 36 12.93 -3.95 7.01
C ASP A 36 13.87 -2.82 6.59
N LEU A 37 13.56 -2.17 5.46
CA LEU A 37 14.35 -1.06 4.93
C LEU A 37 13.84 0.31 5.40
N ILE A 38 12.57 0.41 5.81
CA ILE A 38 11.92 1.66 6.21
C ILE A 38 12.19 1.98 7.68
N LYS A 39 12.09 0.99 8.58
CA LYS A 39 12.35 1.17 10.02
C LYS A 39 13.73 1.79 10.33
N PRO A 40 14.86 1.32 9.77
CA PRO A 40 16.15 1.95 10.01
C PRO A 40 16.22 3.37 9.45
N TYR A 41 15.59 3.64 8.31
CA TYR A 41 15.51 4.98 7.73
C TYR A 41 14.73 5.95 8.64
N VAL A 42 13.54 5.55 9.10
CA VAL A 42 12.74 6.30 10.08
C VAL A 42 13.55 6.58 11.35
N LYS A 43 14.23 5.57 11.90
CA LYS A 43 15.09 5.74 13.09
C LYS A 43 16.21 6.75 12.85
N ALA A 44 16.83 6.73 11.67
CA ALA A 44 17.89 7.67 11.32
C ALA A 44 17.38 9.11 11.20
N LEU A 45 16.22 9.33 10.57
CA LEU A 45 15.59 10.66 10.51
C LEU A 45 15.30 11.19 11.91
N ARG A 46 14.63 10.38 12.75
CA ARG A 46 14.29 10.78 14.13
C ARG A 46 15.52 11.06 14.99
N LYS A 47 16.61 10.30 14.81
CA LYS A 47 17.89 10.56 15.52
C LYS A 47 18.48 11.94 15.18
N ASN A 48 18.18 12.48 14.00
CA ASN A 48 18.64 13.79 13.54
C ASN A 48 17.55 14.87 13.67
N ASP A 49 16.53 14.64 14.51
CA ASP A 49 15.40 15.56 14.72
C ASP A 49 14.65 15.95 13.44
N LEU A 50 14.63 15.06 12.44
CA LEU A 50 13.90 15.26 11.20
C LEU A 50 12.50 14.65 11.27
N LYS A 51 11.55 15.33 10.61
CA LYS A 51 10.21 14.81 10.38
C LYS A 51 10.24 13.65 9.38
N VAL A 52 9.33 12.70 9.55
CA VAL A 52 9.21 11.47 8.76
C VAL A 52 8.03 11.61 7.80
N GLY A 53 8.34 11.70 6.51
CA GLY A 53 7.36 11.62 5.44
C GLY A 53 7.37 10.24 4.76
N ILE A 54 6.20 9.67 4.50
CA ILE A 54 6.05 8.43 3.73
C ILE A 54 5.15 8.67 2.52
N TYR A 55 5.70 8.40 1.34
CA TYR A 55 4.93 8.29 0.10
C TYR A 55 4.13 6.98 0.09
N PHE A 56 2.85 7.05 -0.25
CA PHE A 56 1.96 5.90 -0.43
C PHE A 56 1.21 5.98 -1.77
N SER A 57 1.40 4.96 -2.62
CA SER A 57 0.65 4.85 -3.88
C SER A 57 -0.72 4.26 -3.59
N GLN A 58 -1.80 5.00 -3.87
CA GLN A 58 -3.17 4.51 -3.71
C GLN A 58 -3.47 3.40 -4.73
N LEU A 59 -3.08 3.60 -5.99
CA LEU A 59 -3.11 2.54 -6.98
C LEU A 59 -2.00 1.51 -6.74
N ASP A 60 -2.26 0.27 -7.15
CA ASP A 60 -1.27 -0.79 -7.25
C ASP A 60 -1.56 -1.64 -8.50
N TRP A 61 -0.89 -1.32 -9.61
CA TRP A 61 -1.00 -2.11 -10.85
C TRP A 61 -0.51 -3.54 -10.70
N SER A 62 0.19 -3.88 -9.63
CA SER A 62 0.69 -5.21 -9.37
C SER A 62 -0.38 -6.09 -8.69
N HIS A 63 -1.34 -5.51 -7.99
CA HIS A 63 -2.39 -6.23 -7.27
C HIS A 63 -3.45 -6.78 -8.23
N GLN A 64 -3.89 -8.03 -8.03
CA GLN A 64 -4.82 -8.69 -8.95
C GLN A 64 -6.22 -8.07 -8.93
N ASP A 65 -6.66 -7.61 -7.75
CA ASP A 65 -7.96 -6.96 -7.59
C ASP A 65 -7.93 -5.48 -8.02
N TYR A 66 -6.77 -4.91 -8.41
CA TYR A 66 -6.75 -3.55 -8.98
C TYR A 66 -7.19 -3.58 -10.46
N PRO A 67 -8.13 -2.71 -10.89
CA PRO A 67 -8.70 -2.75 -12.23
C PRO A 67 -7.68 -2.61 -13.38
N HIS A 68 -6.60 -1.85 -13.20
CA HIS A 68 -5.60 -1.62 -14.25
C HIS A 68 -4.35 -2.50 -14.09
N PHE A 69 -3.98 -3.23 -15.14
CA PHE A 69 -2.68 -3.94 -15.21
C PHE A 69 -1.56 -2.99 -15.66
N THR A 70 -1.88 -2.06 -16.54
CA THR A 70 -1.03 -0.93 -16.96
C THR A 70 -1.93 0.24 -17.33
N ARG A 71 -1.36 1.42 -17.62
CA ARG A 71 -2.12 2.58 -18.15
C ARG A 71 -2.97 2.28 -19.39
N LYS A 72 -2.60 1.27 -20.19
CA LYS A 72 -3.27 0.93 -21.46
C LYS A 72 -4.08 -0.35 -21.39
N LYS A 73 -3.98 -1.12 -20.30
CA LYS A 73 -4.57 -2.45 -20.21
C LYS A 73 -5.26 -2.64 -18.87
N ASN A 74 -6.55 -2.93 -18.94
CA ASN A 74 -7.39 -3.23 -17.79
C ASN A 74 -7.48 -4.75 -17.59
N ARG A 75 -7.68 -5.17 -16.33
CA ARG A 75 -8.08 -6.53 -15.94
C ARG A 75 -9.60 -6.67 -16.02
N TYR A 76 -10.32 -5.65 -15.55
CA TYR A 76 -11.77 -5.58 -15.54
C TYR A 76 -12.21 -4.10 -15.52
N SER A 77 -13.49 -3.82 -15.78
CA SER A 77 -14.03 -2.46 -15.81
C SER A 77 -14.97 -2.15 -14.65
N ASN A 78 -15.88 -3.07 -14.30
CA ASN A 78 -16.92 -2.84 -13.28
C ASN A 78 -17.14 -4.09 -12.43
N ASP A 79 -16.29 -4.30 -11.43
CA ASP A 79 -16.47 -5.35 -10.42
C ASP A 79 -16.32 -4.74 -9.04
N SER A 80 -17.45 -4.45 -8.40
CA SER A 80 -17.48 -3.84 -7.07
C SER A 80 -16.96 -4.76 -5.98
N VAL A 81 -17.01 -6.09 -6.18
CA VAL A 81 -16.51 -7.05 -5.20
C VAL A 81 -14.99 -7.06 -5.23
N GLN A 82 -14.38 -7.15 -6.42
CA GLN A 82 -12.92 -7.00 -6.59
C GLN A 82 -12.44 -5.64 -6.08
N TRP A 83 -13.13 -4.56 -6.45
CA TRP A 83 -12.74 -3.21 -6.02
C TRP A 83 -12.76 -3.07 -4.49
N ASN A 84 -13.80 -3.54 -3.81
CA ASN A 84 -13.86 -3.47 -2.35
C ASN A 84 -12.77 -4.32 -1.68
N ARG A 85 -12.45 -5.52 -2.21
CA ARG A 85 -11.31 -6.31 -1.70
C ARG A 85 -9.99 -5.56 -1.84
N PHE A 86 -9.79 -4.86 -2.96
CA PHE A 86 -8.60 -4.01 -3.14
C PHE A 86 -8.56 -2.86 -2.13
N LEU A 87 -9.69 -2.18 -1.89
CA LEU A 87 -9.76 -1.12 -0.89
C LEU A 87 -9.44 -1.63 0.52
N ASP A 88 -9.92 -2.83 0.89
CA ASP A 88 -9.62 -3.45 2.18
C ASP A 88 -8.13 -3.78 2.32
N PHE A 89 -7.53 -4.37 1.28
CA PHE A 89 -6.09 -4.61 1.21
C PHE A 89 -5.30 -3.30 1.35
N ASN A 90 -5.64 -2.29 0.57
CA ASN A 90 -4.97 -0.99 0.56
C ASN A 90 -5.01 -0.32 1.94
N ARG A 91 -6.17 -0.36 2.61
CA ARG A 91 -6.36 0.17 3.97
C ARG A 91 -5.58 -0.62 5.00
N ALA A 92 -5.52 -1.95 4.88
CA ALA A 92 -4.72 -2.78 5.76
C ALA A 92 -3.23 -2.42 5.65
N GLN A 93 -2.69 -2.30 4.43
CA GLN A 93 -1.31 -1.88 4.19
C GLN A 93 -1.03 -0.48 4.76
N LEU A 94 -1.93 0.48 4.53
CA LEU A 94 -1.76 1.84 5.01
C LEU A 94 -1.78 1.89 6.54
N LYS A 95 -2.71 1.18 7.19
CA LYS A 95 -2.79 1.07 8.66
C LYS A 95 -1.49 0.56 9.24
N GLU A 96 -0.98 -0.51 8.65
CA GLU A 96 0.30 -1.10 8.95
C GLU A 96 1.45 -0.06 8.87
N VAL A 97 1.54 0.72 7.78
CA VAL A 97 2.51 1.81 7.62
C VAL A 97 2.36 2.90 8.68
N VAL A 98 1.13 3.39 8.90
CA VAL A 98 0.85 4.48 9.86
C VAL A 98 1.22 4.05 11.28
N THR A 99 0.74 2.88 11.71
CA THR A 99 0.94 2.39 13.07
C THR A 99 2.38 1.94 13.31
N GLY A 100 3.03 1.31 12.32
CA GLY A 100 4.37 0.77 12.45
C GLY A 100 5.49 1.82 12.39
N TYR A 101 5.31 2.87 11.58
CA TYR A 101 6.35 3.88 11.35
C TYR A 101 6.03 5.26 11.94
N LYS A 102 4.78 5.52 12.32
CA LYS A 102 4.33 6.80 12.90
C LYS A 102 4.86 8.01 12.11
N PRO A 103 4.54 8.12 10.81
CA PRO A 103 4.95 9.25 10.00
C PRO A 103 4.29 10.56 10.47
N ASP A 104 4.97 11.68 10.25
CA ASP A 104 4.39 13.02 10.43
C ASP A 104 3.61 13.47 9.18
N LEU A 105 3.97 12.90 8.02
CA LEU A 105 3.35 13.19 6.74
C LEU A 105 3.13 11.90 5.97
N ILE A 106 1.91 11.72 5.45
CA ILE A 106 1.61 10.73 4.42
C ILE A 106 1.33 11.49 3.13
N TRP A 107 2.08 11.18 2.09
CA TRP A 107 1.90 11.76 0.77
C TRP A 107 1.27 10.72 -0.15
N PHE A 108 -0.01 10.91 -0.47
CA PHE A 108 -0.77 10.04 -1.36
C PHE A 108 -0.55 10.43 -2.82
N ASP A 109 -0.49 9.42 -3.69
CA ASP A 109 -0.42 9.57 -5.16
C ASP A 109 -1.21 8.42 -5.82
N GLY A 110 -1.56 8.55 -7.09
CA GLY A 110 -2.23 7.46 -7.82
C GLY A 110 -3.75 7.43 -7.73
N ASP A 111 -4.40 8.56 -7.48
CA ASP A 111 -5.87 8.65 -7.41
C ASP A 111 -6.56 8.86 -8.76
N TRP A 112 -5.82 9.24 -9.80
CA TRP A 112 -6.35 9.70 -11.10
C TRP A 112 -7.29 8.73 -11.85
N ASP A 113 -7.29 7.44 -11.50
CA ASP A 113 -8.13 6.43 -12.16
C ASP A 113 -9.58 6.42 -11.61
N TYR A 114 -9.84 6.96 -10.41
CA TYR A 114 -11.14 6.89 -9.74
C TYR A 114 -11.47 8.18 -8.95
N SER A 115 -12.77 8.47 -8.78
CA SER A 115 -13.21 9.63 -7.99
C SER A 115 -12.91 9.46 -6.50
N ALA A 116 -12.94 10.58 -5.76
CA ALA A 116 -12.76 10.57 -4.30
C ALA A 116 -13.82 9.70 -3.58
N GLU A 117 -15.04 9.63 -4.11
CA GLU A 117 -16.12 8.78 -3.60
C GLU A 117 -15.81 7.30 -3.84
N GLN A 118 -15.31 6.95 -5.03
CA GLN A 118 -14.94 5.58 -5.37
C GLN A 118 -13.77 5.08 -4.52
N TRP A 119 -12.81 5.96 -4.20
CA TRP A 119 -11.74 5.71 -3.24
C TRP A 119 -12.20 5.70 -1.77
N LYS A 120 -13.43 6.17 -1.50
CA LYS A 120 -13.93 6.45 -0.14
C LYS A 120 -12.92 7.31 0.63
N ALA A 121 -12.46 8.39 0.01
CA ALA A 121 -11.36 9.23 0.48
C ALA A 121 -11.64 9.90 1.83
N LYS A 122 -12.89 10.32 2.08
CA LYS A 122 -13.31 10.87 3.37
C LYS A 122 -13.12 9.86 4.51
N GLU A 123 -13.63 8.64 4.33
CA GLU A 123 -13.48 7.55 5.29
C GLU A 123 -12.00 7.20 5.50
N LEU A 124 -11.20 7.17 4.43
CA LEU A 124 -9.77 6.95 4.50
C LEU A 124 -9.07 8.00 5.36
N SER A 125 -9.37 9.29 5.15
CA SER A 125 -8.80 10.38 5.93
C SER A 125 -9.13 10.26 7.42
N GLU A 126 -10.38 9.92 7.74
CA GLU A 126 -10.82 9.71 9.12
C GLU A 126 -10.12 8.51 9.78
N GLN A 127 -9.94 7.41 9.05
CA GLN A 127 -9.22 6.22 9.52
C GLN A 127 -7.74 6.52 9.80
N VAL A 128 -7.06 7.19 8.87
CA VAL A 128 -5.65 7.56 9.03
C VAL A 128 -5.43 8.43 10.28
N ARG A 129 -6.31 9.41 10.52
CA ARG A 129 -6.24 10.26 11.73
C ARG A 129 -6.49 9.48 13.02
N LYS A 130 -7.23 8.37 12.97
CA LYS A 130 -7.47 7.49 14.13
C LYS A 130 -6.32 6.51 14.41
N TRP A 131 -5.51 6.18 13.41
CA TRP A 131 -4.37 5.25 13.56
C TRP A 131 -3.09 5.95 14.01
N HIS A 132 -3.04 7.28 13.89
CA HIS A 132 -1.95 8.11 14.40
C HIS A 132 -1.91 8.07 15.93
#